data_AF-A0A1S3FDX8-F1
#
_entry.id   AF-A0A1S3FDX8-F1
#
_cell.length_a   1.000
_cell.length_b   1.000
_cell.length_c   1.000
_cell.angle_alpha   90.00
_cell.angle_beta   90.00
_cell.angle_gamma   90.00
#
_symmetry.space_group_name_H-M   'P 1'
#
loop_
_entity.id
_entity.type
_entity.pdbx_description
1 polymer ?
#
loop_
_entity_poly.entity_id
_entity_poly.type
_entity_poly.pdbx_seq_one_letter_code
_entity_poly.pdbx_strand_id
1 'polypeptide(L)'
;MRVGVPFTLIMLCGLAWAGNMESCASRCHEKFDRDAACQCDRRCPRHGDCCEDYEHLCTAEEEPTEPDTHLELEEAPASYLYSAPNSCQGRCREAFDKHHPCHCNDRCQEFGNCCEDFESLCGDHEGFSHSSDTITKEELRSISEKIYKVDTNKARKEDIILNSQNRITPAETGDQVDHCPEPLFTYVNEQLFSKPTYAAFINLLNNYQRATGLGEHFSAQQLEEQAVFLREVMKTAVMKELYGFLHHQNRYSSEQEFVEDLKHMWFGLYSRGSEEGDSSGFEHVFSGEVKKGKVTGFHNWIRFYLQEKEGLVDYYSHIYDGPWDSYPDVLAMQFNWDGYYKEVGSAFIGSSPEFEFALYSLCFIARPGKTCQLSLGGYPLAIQTYTWDKTTYGNGRKYIATAYVVSSTR
;
A
#
# COMPACT_ATOMS: atom_id res chain seq x y z
N MET A 1 68.68 -33.56 7.40
CA MET A 1 67.79 -34.72 7.24
C MET A 1 66.45 -34.21 6.75
N ARG A 2 66.17 -34.38 5.45
CA ARG A 2 64.86 -34.15 4.83
C ARG A 2 64.35 -35.52 4.42
N VAL A 3 63.19 -35.92 4.91
CA VAL A 3 62.46 -37.08 4.40
C VAL A 3 61.10 -36.56 3.97
N GLY A 4 60.89 -36.53 2.66
CA GLY A 4 59.59 -36.27 2.04
C GLY A 4 58.77 -37.55 2.05
N VAL A 5 57.49 -37.42 2.35
CA VAL A 5 56.49 -38.48 2.20
C VAL A 5 55.62 -38.11 0.98
N PRO A 6 55.41 -39.02 0.02
CA PRO A 6 54.76 -38.70 -1.24
C PRO A 6 53.24 -38.75 -1.15
N PHE A 7 52.63 -37.96 -2.03
CA PHE A 7 51.24 -37.94 -2.44
C PHE A 7 50.73 -39.34 -2.85
N THR A 8 49.59 -39.74 -2.30
CA THR A 8 48.66 -40.68 -2.95
C THR A 8 47.31 -40.00 -3.11
N LEU A 9 47.03 -39.65 -4.36
CA LEU A 9 45.79 -39.10 -4.87
C LEU A 9 44.72 -40.21 -4.89
N ILE A 10 43.65 -40.10 -4.11
CA ILE A 10 42.46 -40.94 -4.28
C ILE A 10 41.48 -40.15 -5.16
N MET A 11 41.41 -40.53 -6.44
CA MET A 11 40.31 -40.16 -7.33
C MET A 11 39.02 -40.81 -6.80
N LEU A 12 38.14 -40.02 -6.21
CA LEU A 12 36.73 -40.37 -6.06
C LEU A 12 36.04 -39.97 -7.37
N CYS A 13 35.69 -40.98 -8.19
CA CYS A 13 34.76 -40.82 -9.29
C CYS A 13 33.46 -40.21 -8.78
N GLY A 14 33.13 -39.00 -9.23
CA GLY A 14 31.78 -38.46 -9.12
C GLY A 14 30.84 -39.31 -9.97
N LEU A 15 30.06 -40.15 -9.31
CA LEU A 15 28.81 -40.63 -9.88
C LEU A 15 27.81 -39.49 -9.73
N ALA A 16 27.66 -38.69 -10.80
CA ALA A 16 26.47 -37.89 -10.99
C ALA A 16 25.29 -38.88 -11.02
N TRP A 17 24.47 -38.88 -9.97
CA TRP A 17 23.14 -39.45 -10.05
C TRP A 17 22.34 -38.58 -11.03
N ALA A 18 22.42 -38.91 -12.32
CA ALA A 18 21.34 -38.63 -13.24
C ALA A 18 20.18 -39.54 -12.82
N GLY A 19 19.44 -39.11 -11.79
CA GLY A 19 18.20 -39.74 -11.41
C GLY A 19 17.24 -39.57 -12.57
N ASN A 20 16.98 -40.66 -13.29
CA ASN A 20 16.02 -40.68 -14.38
C ASN A 20 14.63 -40.45 -13.77
N MET A 21 14.16 -39.19 -13.81
CA MET A 21 12.90 -38.75 -13.21
C MET A 21 11.72 -39.09 -14.13
N GLU A 22 11.44 -40.39 -14.27
CA GLU A 22 10.39 -40.94 -15.14
C GLU A 22 9.03 -41.11 -14.44
N SER A 23 8.86 -40.57 -13.22
CA SER A 23 7.68 -40.77 -12.37
C SER A 23 7.24 -39.48 -11.65
N CYS A 24 5.93 -39.38 -11.38
CA CYS A 24 5.29 -38.32 -10.59
C CYS A 24 5.22 -38.58 -9.09
N ALA A 25 5.82 -39.66 -8.59
CA ALA A 25 5.94 -39.91 -7.15
C ALA A 25 6.59 -38.69 -6.46
N SER A 26 5.81 -38.03 -5.59
CA SER A 26 6.20 -36.79 -4.88
C SER A 26 6.46 -35.56 -5.76
N ARG A 27 6.03 -35.57 -7.03
CA ARG A 27 6.17 -34.46 -7.99
C ARG A 27 4.84 -33.88 -8.48
N CYS A 28 3.71 -34.36 -7.97
CA CYS A 28 2.39 -33.86 -8.36
C CYS A 28 2.26 -32.34 -8.17
N HIS A 29 1.85 -31.66 -9.24
CA HIS A 29 1.62 -30.22 -9.31
C HIS A 29 2.89 -29.35 -9.15
N GLU A 30 4.06 -29.90 -9.46
CA GLU A 30 5.29 -29.10 -9.55
C GLU A 30 5.25 -28.08 -10.70
N LYS A 31 6.25 -27.19 -10.75
CA LYS A 31 6.42 -26.29 -11.91
C LYS A 31 7.08 -27.05 -13.05
N PHE A 32 6.75 -26.65 -14.28
CA PHE A 32 7.39 -27.18 -15.50
C PHE A 32 8.92 -27.13 -15.40
N ASP A 33 9.56 -28.27 -15.64
CA ASP A 33 11.01 -28.42 -15.66
C ASP A 33 11.46 -28.92 -17.03
N ARG A 34 12.19 -28.08 -17.77
CA ARG A 34 12.65 -28.40 -19.13
C ARG A 34 13.65 -29.55 -19.17
N ASP A 35 14.35 -29.80 -18.07
CA ASP A 35 15.41 -30.80 -18.01
C ASP A 35 14.89 -32.15 -17.47
N ALA A 36 13.60 -32.23 -17.10
CA ALA A 36 12.94 -33.46 -16.70
C ALA A 36 12.51 -34.32 -17.91
N ALA A 37 12.59 -35.65 -17.74
CA ALA A 37 12.19 -36.61 -18.79
C ALA A 37 10.68 -36.59 -19.08
N CYS A 38 9.87 -36.20 -18.10
CA CYS A 38 8.42 -36.03 -18.17
C CYS A 38 7.94 -35.04 -17.09
N GLN A 39 6.77 -34.45 -17.31
CA GLN A 39 6.20 -33.40 -16.46
C GLN A 39 5.15 -33.95 -15.49
N CYS A 40 5.02 -33.28 -14.34
CA CYS A 40 3.98 -33.56 -13.34
C CYS A 40 3.21 -32.29 -12.94
N ASP A 41 3.31 -31.24 -13.75
CA ASP A 41 2.54 -30.01 -13.58
C ASP A 41 1.11 -30.15 -14.10
N ARG A 42 0.18 -29.30 -13.64
CA ARG A 42 -1.24 -29.37 -14.01
C ARG A 42 -1.52 -29.19 -15.51
N ARG A 43 -0.56 -28.69 -16.30
CA ARG A 43 -0.73 -28.46 -17.73
C ARG A 43 -0.15 -29.58 -18.59
N CYS A 44 0.58 -30.54 -18.02
CA CYS A 44 1.14 -31.65 -18.80
C CYS A 44 0.10 -32.42 -19.64
N PRO A 45 -1.18 -32.60 -19.23
CA PRO A 45 -2.16 -33.31 -20.06
C PRO A 45 -2.51 -32.55 -21.34
N ARG A 46 -2.38 -31.21 -21.33
CA ARG A 46 -2.58 -30.37 -22.52
C ARG A 46 -1.40 -30.42 -23.47
N HIS A 47 -0.20 -30.69 -22.96
CA HIS A 47 1.04 -30.68 -23.73
C HIS A 47 1.49 -32.09 -24.15
N GLY A 48 0.90 -33.14 -23.56
CA GLY A 48 1.18 -34.53 -23.92
C GLY A 48 2.54 -35.04 -23.41
N ASP A 49 3.09 -34.39 -22.39
CA ASP A 49 4.43 -34.64 -21.83
C ASP A 49 4.39 -35.12 -20.36
N CYS A 50 3.22 -35.57 -19.87
CA CYS A 50 3.09 -36.13 -18.53
C CYS A 50 3.92 -37.40 -18.31
N CYS A 51 4.36 -37.64 -17.07
CA CYS A 51 4.84 -38.97 -16.68
C CYS A 51 3.71 -40.00 -16.73
N GLU A 52 4.06 -41.28 -16.97
CA GLU A 52 3.09 -42.37 -17.18
C GLU A 52 2.14 -42.57 -15.98
N ASP A 53 2.61 -42.25 -14.78
CA ASP A 53 1.87 -42.41 -13.51
C ASP A 53 1.11 -41.16 -13.05
N TYR A 54 1.09 -40.07 -13.83
CA TYR A 54 0.43 -38.81 -13.47
C TYR A 54 -1.06 -38.98 -13.15
N GLU A 55 -1.81 -39.68 -14.00
CA GLU A 55 -3.25 -39.94 -13.82
C GLU A 55 -3.57 -40.88 -12.65
N HIS A 56 -2.59 -41.64 -12.15
CA HIS A 56 -2.82 -42.51 -11.01
C HIS A 56 -2.46 -41.80 -9.69
N LEU A 57 -1.46 -40.91 -9.71
CA LEU A 57 -0.92 -40.29 -8.51
C LEU A 57 -1.43 -38.87 -8.25
N CYS A 58 -1.79 -38.12 -9.29
CA CYS A 58 -2.02 -36.68 -9.21
C CYS A 58 -3.47 -36.25 -9.52
N THR A 59 -4.36 -37.19 -9.86
CA THR A 59 -5.77 -36.90 -10.19
C THR A 59 -6.79 -37.55 -9.24
N ALA A 60 -6.33 -38.21 -8.16
CA ALA A 60 -7.20 -38.74 -7.13
C ALA A 60 -7.40 -37.73 -5.97
N GLU A 61 -8.53 -37.01 -5.97
CA GLU A 61 -9.06 -36.33 -4.78
C GLU A 61 -10.53 -36.75 -4.52
N GLU A 62 -10.71 -37.41 -3.37
CA GLU A 62 -11.84 -37.42 -2.43
C GLU A 62 -13.27 -37.11 -2.93
N GLU A 63 -14.09 -38.17 -3.08
CA GLU A 63 -15.56 -38.10 -3.03
C GLU A 63 -16.07 -38.13 -1.57
N PRO A 64 -17.08 -37.31 -1.20
CA PRO A 64 -17.98 -37.64 -0.11
C PRO A 64 -19.30 -38.21 -0.65
N THR A 65 -19.62 -39.41 -0.15
CA THR A 65 -20.80 -40.23 -0.40
C THR A 65 -22.09 -39.63 0.19
N GLU A 66 -23.19 -39.68 -0.59
CA GLU A 66 -24.56 -39.49 -0.07
C GLU A 66 -25.08 -40.70 0.73
N PRO A 67 -26.10 -40.50 1.59
CA PRO A 67 -27.21 -41.44 1.58
C PRO A 67 -28.60 -40.77 1.53
N ASP A 68 -29.46 -41.46 0.79
CA ASP A 68 -30.85 -41.19 0.44
C ASP A 68 -31.80 -41.47 1.63
N THR A 69 -32.63 -40.49 2.05
CA THR A 69 -33.85 -40.74 2.84
C THR A 69 -34.92 -39.69 2.56
N HIS A 70 -36.02 -40.14 1.95
CA HIS A 70 -37.31 -39.45 1.87
C HIS A 70 -37.93 -39.21 3.26
N LEU A 71 -38.48 -38.00 3.52
CA LEU A 71 -39.78 -37.73 4.18
C LEU A 71 -40.03 -36.20 4.27
N GLU A 72 -41.31 -35.85 4.46
CA GLU A 72 -42.04 -34.66 4.00
C GLU A 72 -41.91 -33.36 4.84
N LEU A 73 -42.23 -32.24 4.15
CA LEU A 73 -42.87 -30.99 4.62
C LEU A 73 -42.18 -30.13 5.71
N GLU A 74 -41.73 -28.91 5.33
CA GLU A 74 -42.28 -27.62 5.79
C GLU A 74 -41.60 -26.42 5.07
N GLU A 75 -42.36 -25.36 4.81
CA GLU A 75 -42.01 -24.20 3.99
C GLU A 75 -41.20 -23.08 4.71
N ALA A 76 -40.41 -22.36 3.91
CA ALA A 76 -39.93 -20.95 4.00
C ALA A 76 -38.50 -20.65 4.51
N PRO A 77 -37.84 -19.57 4.03
CA PRO A 77 -37.73 -19.09 2.64
C PRO A 77 -36.26 -18.99 2.18
N ALA A 78 -36.02 -19.30 0.91
CA ALA A 78 -34.76 -19.02 0.23
C ALA A 78 -34.65 -17.50 -0.03
N SER A 79 -33.74 -16.84 0.68
CA SER A 79 -33.51 -15.40 0.60
C SER A 79 -32.01 -15.10 0.50
N TYR A 80 -31.24 -15.84 -0.28
CA TYR A 80 -29.93 -15.37 -0.75
C TYR A 80 -29.62 -16.00 -2.12
N LEU A 81 -29.16 -15.16 -3.06
CA LEU A 81 -28.54 -15.49 -4.35
C LEU A 81 -29.42 -15.64 -5.60
N TYR A 82 -30.46 -14.81 -5.76
CA TYR A 82 -30.89 -14.41 -7.10
C TYR A 82 -30.56 -12.94 -7.32
N SER A 83 -29.36 -12.67 -7.86
CA SER A 83 -29.08 -11.38 -8.48
C SER A 83 -30.08 -11.19 -9.60
N ALA A 84 -30.87 -10.11 -9.54
CA ALA A 84 -31.91 -9.88 -10.53
C ALA A 84 -31.26 -9.78 -11.93
N PRO A 85 -31.58 -10.68 -12.88
CA PRO A 85 -30.94 -10.70 -14.18
C PRO A 85 -31.23 -9.43 -15.00
N ASN A 86 -32.20 -8.62 -14.56
CA ASN A 86 -32.69 -7.43 -15.24
C ASN A 86 -32.26 -6.11 -14.59
N SER A 87 -31.33 -6.12 -13.61
CA SER A 87 -30.93 -4.94 -12.85
C SER A 87 -29.42 -4.88 -12.66
N CYS A 88 -28.90 -3.66 -12.52
CA CYS A 88 -27.50 -3.39 -12.19
C CYS A 88 -27.17 -3.32 -10.70
N GLN A 89 -28.14 -3.53 -9.81
CA GLN A 89 -27.92 -3.58 -8.37
C GLN A 89 -26.89 -4.67 -8.02
N GLY A 90 -25.69 -4.27 -7.60
CA GLY A 90 -24.58 -5.18 -7.29
C GLY A 90 -23.93 -5.86 -8.50
N ARG A 91 -24.22 -5.39 -9.73
CA ARG A 91 -23.69 -5.92 -11.00
C ARG A 91 -22.87 -4.90 -11.81
N CYS A 92 -22.69 -3.67 -11.35
CA CYS A 92 -21.87 -2.68 -12.05
C CYS A 92 -20.46 -3.22 -12.32
N ARG A 93 -19.97 -3.04 -13.56
CA ARG A 93 -18.68 -3.52 -14.06
C ARG A 93 -18.53 -5.05 -14.10
N GLU A 94 -19.64 -5.78 -14.18
CA GLU A 94 -19.61 -7.23 -14.38
C GLU A 94 -18.89 -7.64 -15.68
N ALA A 95 -18.42 -8.89 -15.75
CA ALA A 95 -17.96 -9.47 -17.00
C ALA A 95 -19.14 -9.68 -17.97
N PHE A 96 -18.87 -9.61 -19.27
CA PHE A 96 -19.89 -9.92 -20.28
C PHE A 96 -20.28 -11.40 -20.21
N ASP A 97 -21.58 -11.67 -19.99
CA ASP A 97 -22.18 -13.01 -20.11
C ASP A 97 -23.35 -13.00 -21.10
N LYS A 98 -23.18 -13.70 -22.23
CA LYS A 98 -24.18 -13.82 -23.30
C LYS A 98 -25.55 -14.35 -22.86
N HIS A 99 -25.66 -14.97 -21.69
CA HIS A 99 -26.92 -15.51 -21.18
C HIS A 99 -27.72 -14.49 -20.35
N HIS A 100 -27.14 -13.33 -20.03
CA HIS A 100 -27.86 -12.26 -19.34
C HIS A 100 -28.75 -11.48 -20.31
N PRO A 101 -29.98 -11.10 -19.88
CA PRO A 101 -30.91 -10.34 -20.71
C PRO A 101 -30.50 -8.87 -20.85
N CYS A 102 -29.71 -8.35 -19.92
CA CYS A 102 -29.09 -7.03 -19.95
C CYS A 102 -27.78 -7.04 -19.17
N HIS A 103 -26.94 -6.06 -19.44
CA HIS A 103 -25.59 -5.98 -18.92
C HIS A 103 -25.31 -4.71 -18.14
N CYS A 104 -24.34 -4.81 -17.24
CA CYS A 104 -23.90 -3.69 -16.42
C CYS A 104 -22.39 -3.43 -16.54
N ASN A 105 -21.79 -3.88 -17.64
CA ASN A 105 -20.38 -3.67 -17.96
C ASN A 105 -20.16 -2.32 -18.66
N ASP A 106 -18.92 -1.82 -18.63
CA ASP A 106 -18.55 -0.49 -19.14
C ASP A 106 -18.87 -0.28 -20.64
N ARG A 107 -19.06 -1.36 -21.40
CA ARG A 107 -19.32 -1.31 -22.84
C ARG A 107 -20.78 -1.53 -23.19
N CYS A 108 -21.68 -1.73 -22.22
CA CYS A 108 -23.07 -2.06 -22.52
C CYS A 108 -23.78 -0.93 -23.31
N GLN A 109 -23.36 0.32 -23.11
CA GLN A 109 -23.89 1.48 -23.82
C GLN A 109 -23.48 1.45 -25.31
N GLU A 110 -22.27 0.99 -25.63
CA GLU A 110 -21.80 0.81 -27.02
C GLU A 110 -22.65 -0.23 -27.77
N PHE A 111 -23.05 -1.29 -27.06
CA PHE A 111 -23.82 -2.41 -27.61
C PHE A 111 -25.34 -2.25 -27.45
N GLY A 112 -25.80 -1.18 -26.78
CA GLY A 112 -27.22 -0.91 -26.53
C GLY A 112 -27.91 -2.02 -25.72
N ASN A 113 -27.17 -2.71 -24.86
CA ASN A 113 -27.65 -3.87 -24.09
C ASN A 113 -27.55 -3.66 -22.57
N CYS A 114 -27.49 -2.41 -22.12
CA CYS A 114 -27.50 -2.08 -20.69
C CYS A 114 -28.83 -2.46 -20.01
N CYS A 115 -28.79 -2.76 -18.72
CA CYS A 115 -30.03 -2.79 -17.92
C CYS A 115 -30.66 -1.40 -17.83
N GLU A 116 -31.97 -1.34 -17.61
CA GLU A 116 -32.73 -0.08 -17.59
C GLU A 116 -32.22 0.88 -16.49
N ASP A 117 -31.75 0.31 -15.38
CA ASP A 117 -31.16 1.02 -14.24
C ASP A 117 -29.64 1.21 -14.35
N PHE A 118 -29.02 0.89 -15.50
CA PHE A 118 -27.59 1.06 -15.68
C PHE A 118 -27.15 2.51 -15.51
N GLU A 119 -27.87 3.46 -16.10
CA GLU A 119 -27.51 4.87 -16.01
C GLU A 119 -27.63 5.38 -14.56
N SER A 120 -28.69 4.97 -13.86
CA SER A 120 -28.94 5.42 -12.49
C SER A 120 -28.06 4.74 -11.44
N LEU A 121 -27.57 3.52 -11.70
CA LEU A 121 -26.75 2.75 -10.75
C LEU A 121 -25.26 2.71 -11.10
N CYS A 122 -24.92 2.80 -12.38
CA CYS A 122 -23.56 2.64 -12.90
C CYS A 122 -23.11 3.79 -13.83
N GLY A 123 -24.00 4.72 -14.20
CA GLY A 123 -23.84 5.68 -15.30
C GLY A 123 -22.77 6.76 -15.16
N ASP A 124 -21.97 6.81 -14.08
CA ASP A 124 -20.91 7.81 -13.93
C ASP A 124 -19.69 7.27 -13.17
N HIS A 125 -19.07 6.24 -13.74
CA HIS A 125 -17.82 5.70 -13.23
C HIS A 125 -16.65 5.76 -14.21
N GLU A 126 -16.69 6.69 -15.16
CA GLU A 126 -15.47 7.29 -15.72
C GLU A 126 -15.12 8.57 -14.94
N GLY A 127 -14.49 8.40 -13.76
CA GLY A 127 -13.76 9.46 -13.07
C GLY A 127 -14.58 10.68 -12.61
N PHE A 128 -15.15 10.60 -11.41
CA PHE A 128 -15.47 11.74 -10.52
C PHE A 128 -15.85 13.07 -11.21
N SER A 129 -17.05 13.21 -11.82
CA SER A 129 -17.53 14.56 -12.16
C SER A 129 -19.03 14.68 -12.50
N HIS A 130 -19.90 14.56 -11.50
CA HIS A 130 -21.01 15.51 -11.40
C HIS A 130 -20.60 16.66 -10.48
N SER A 131 -20.91 17.90 -10.88
CA SER A 131 -20.62 19.12 -10.11
C SER A 131 -21.28 19.11 -8.72
N SER A 132 -22.28 18.25 -8.48
CA SER A 132 -22.94 18.06 -7.20
C SER A 132 -22.26 17.05 -6.28
N ASP A 133 -21.43 16.15 -6.82
CA ASP A 133 -20.83 15.03 -6.08
C ASP A 133 -19.35 15.27 -5.78
N THR A 134 -18.84 16.48 -6.03
CA THR A 134 -17.45 16.83 -5.74
C THR A 134 -17.35 17.34 -4.31
N ILE A 135 -16.60 16.63 -3.46
CA ILE A 135 -16.28 17.10 -2.10
C ILE A 135 -15.72 18.53 -2.21
N THR A 136 -16.37 19.51 -1.61
CA THR A 136 -16.05 20.94 -1.72
C THR A 136 -14.78 21.31 -0.96
N LYS A 137 -14.24 22.52 -1.21
CA LYS A 137 -13.06 23.00 -0.46
C LYS A 137 -13.41 23.26 1.00
N GLU A 138 -14.62 23.73 1.26
CA GLU A 138 -15.16 24.04 2.57
C GLU A 138 -15.33 22.75 3.39
N GLU A 139 -15.84 21.68 2.76
CA GLU A 139 -15.90 20.35 3.39
C GLU A 139 -14.51 19.81 3.72
N LEU A 140 -13.54 19.91 2.79
CA LEU A 140 -12.15 19.49 3.04
C LEU A 140 -11.52 20.24 4.23
N ARG A 141 -11.71 21.56 4.30
CA ARG A 141 -11.25 22.37 5.44
C ARG A 141 -11.95 21.96 6.74
N SER A 142 -13.26 21.71 6.68
CA SER A 142 -14.04 21.30 7.85
C SER A 142 -13.62 19.93 8.39
N ILE A 143 -13.47 18.93 7.53
CA ILE A 143 -13.07 17.57 7.96
C ILE A 143 -11.62 17.53 8.44
N SER A 144 -10.70 18.26 7.83
CA SER A 144 -9.30 18.32 8.29
C SER A 144 -9.17 18.92 9.70
N GLU A 145 -9.95 19.96 10.03
CA GLU A 145 -10.01 20.51 11.39
C GLU A 145 -10.61 19.52 12.41
N LYS A 146 -11.62 18.73 12.00
CA LYS A 146 -12.18 17.67 12.85
C LYS A 146 -11.13 16.60 13.13
N ILE A 147 -10.47 16.09 12.09
CA ILE A 147 -9.40 15.10 12.19
C ILE A 147 -8.28 15.61 13.12
N TYR A 148 -7.84 16.87 12.93
CA TYR A 148 -6.85 17.50 13.80
C TYR A 148 -7.25 17.55 15.27
N LYS A 149 -8.51 17.90 15.54
CA LYS A 149 -9.02 18.01 16.90
C LYS A 149 -9.11 16.66 17.61
N VAL A 150 -9.40 15.58 16.87
CA VAL A 150 -9.57 14.23 17.44
C VAL A 150 -8.29 13.39 17.44
N ASP A 151 -7.20 13.89 16.87
CA ASP A 151 -5.88 13.27 16.99
C ASP A 151 -5.35 13.40 18.42
N THR A 152 -5.69 12.41 19.24
CA THR A 152 -5.28 12.31 20.65
C THR A 152 -3.98 11.54 20.82
N ASN A 153 -3.52 10.86 19.75
CA ASN A 153 -2.31 10.06 19.78
C ASN A 153 -1.05 10.85 19.41
N LYS A 154 -1.19 12.03 18.79
CA LYS A 154 -0.08 12.95 18.54
C LYS A 154 0.80 13.25 19.76
N ALA A 155 2.01 13.68 19.47
CA ALA A 155 2.93 14.25 20.43
C ALA A 155 2.36 15.55 21.03
N ARG A 156 2.66 15.81 22.29
CA ARG A 156 2.53 17.13 22.91
C ARG A 156 3.82 17.92 22.69
N LYS A 157 3.76 19.22 22.95
CA LYS A 157 4.92 20.12 22.81
C LYS A 157 6.14 19.63 23.58
N GLU A 158 5.94 19.02 24.74
CA GLU A 158 7.02 18.50 25.60
C GLU A 158 7.51 17.12 25.18
N ASP A 159 6.77 16.41 24.32
CA ASP A 159 7.15 15.07 23.87
C ASP A 159 8.22 15.10 22.78
N ILE A 160 8.47 16.25 22.13
CA ILE A 160 9.50 16.41 21.10
C ILE A 160 10.17 17.77 21.27
N ILE A 161 11.51 17.78 21.39
CA ILE A 161 12.32 18.99 21.42
C ILE A 161 13.23 18.99 20.20
N LEU A 162 13.00 19.97 19.32
CA LEU A 162 13.78 20.17 18.10
C LEU A 162 14.90 21.18 18.32
N ASN A 163 16.02 20.96 17.66
CA ASN A 163 17.09 21.92 17.44
C ASN A 163 17.06 22.34 15.96
N SER A 164 16.18 23.28 15.62
CA SER A 164 15.93 23.71 14.23
C SER A 164 17.12 24.38 13.54
N GLN A 165 18.13 24.82 14.31
CA GLN A 165 19.37 25.41 13.83
C GLN A 165 19.15 26.50 12.76
N ASN A 166 19.60 26.30 11.52
CA ASN A 166 19.62 27.31 10.49
C ASN A 166 18.51 27.12 9.46
N ARG A 167 17.84 28.24 9.17
CA ARG A 167 16.91 28.37 8.05
C ARG A 167 17.65 28.92 6.84
N ILE A 168 17.49 28.30 5.68
CA ILE A 168 18.02 28.81 4.41
C ILE A 168 16.91 29.19 3.44
N THR A 169 17.29 29.86 2.35
CA THR A 169 16.36 30.23 1.27
C THR A 169 16.20 29.08 0.27
N PRO A 170 15.07 29.01 -0.46
CA PRO A 170 14.91 28.01 -1.52
C PRO A 170 15.96 28.08 -2.65
N ALA A 171 16.71 29.18 -2.77
CA ALA A 171 17.77 29.30 -3.78
C ALA A 171 19.05 28.54 -3.40
N GLU A 172 19.24 28.26 -2.11
CA GLU A 172 20.43 27.61 -1.55
C GLU A 172 20.25 26.08 -1.42
N THR A 173 19.07 25.54 -1.76
CA THR A 173 18.77 24.11 -1.61
C THR A 173 19.62 23.22 -2.51
N GLY A 174 20.10 23.74 -3.63
CA GLY A 174 20.94 22.98 -4.57
C GLY A 174 22.39 22.82 -4.11
N ASP A 175 22.84 23.58 -3.10
CA ASP A 175 24.26 23.70 -2.76
C ASP A 175 24.80 22.49 -1.97
N GLN A 176 23.90 21.68 -1.38
CA GLN A 176 24.24 20.48 -0.60
C GLN A 176 25.23 20.75 0.55
N VAL A 177 25.12 21.93 1.15
CA VAL A 177 25.94 22.34 2.29
C VAL A 177 25.17 22.05 3.57
N ASP A 178 25.84 21.37 4.50
CA ASP A 178 25.35 21.21 5.86
C ASP A 178 25.51 22.54 6.62
N HIS A 179 24.37 23.12 7.01
CA HIS A 179 24.29 24.33 7.84
C HIS A 179 23.90 24.02 9.28
N CYS A 180 23.66 22.75 9.62
CA CYS A 180 23.04 22.28 10.85
C CYS A 180 23.76 21.04 11.38
N PRO A 181 25.03 21.15 11.81
CA PRO A 181 25.89 20.00 12.13
C PRO A 181 25.44 19.18 13.37
N GLU A 182 24.42 19.64 14.09
CA GLU A 182 23.84 18.92 15.23
C GLU A 182 22.55 18.19 14.81
N PRO A 183 22.14 17.12 15.51
CA PRO A 183 20.87 16.46 15.24
C PRO A 183 19.67 17.41 15.38
N LEU A 184 18.66 17.22 14.53
CA LEU A 184 17.39 17.93 14.60
C LEU A 184 16.62 17.53 15.87
N PHE A 185 16.50 16.24 16.17
CA PHE A 185 15.76 15.76 17.32
C PHE A 185 16.68 15.62 18.54
N THR A 186 16.65 16.62 19.43
CA THR A 186 17.41 16.56 20.69
C THR A 186 16.73 15.69 21.75
N TYR A 187 15.41 15.56 21.68
CA TYR A 187 14.63 14.69 22.56
C TYR A 187 13.32 14.27 21.89
N VAL A 188 12.96 12.99 22.05
CA VAL A 188 11.64 12.45 21.76
C VAL A 188 11.21 11.56 22.91
N ASN A 189 9.99 11.73 23.39
CA ASN A 189 9.37 10.84 24.37
C ASN A 189 8.97 9.53 23.69
N GLU A 190 9.87 8.54 23.71
CA GLU A 190 9.64 7.25 23.05
C GLU A 190 8.51 6.41 23.69
N GLN A 191 7.92 6.85 24.81
CA GLN A 191 6.67 6.26 25.30
C GLN A 191 5.53 6.39 24.29
N LEU A 192 5.59 7.38 23.38
CA LEU A 192 4.69 7.47 22.23
C LEU A 192 4.71 6.19 21.38
N PHE A 193 5.87 5.55 21.23
CA PHE A 193 6.05 4.37 20.37
C PHE A 193 5.42 3.10 20.94
N SER A 194 5.06 3.11 22.23
CA SER A 194 4.31 2.03 22.86
C SER A 194 2.80 2.12 22.58
N LYS A 195 2.30 3.24 22.03
CA LYS A 195 0.90 3.35 21.61
C LYS A 195 0.63 2.38 20.44
N PRO A 196 -0.54 1.73 20.37
CA PRO A 196 -0.80 0.68 19.39
C PRO A 196 -0.55 1.09 17.93
N THR A 197 -0.96 2.31 17.53
CA THR A 197 -0.79 2.78 16.14
C THR A 197 0.65 3.11 15.81
N TYR A 198 1.43 3.66 16.74
CA TYR A 198 2.87 3.90 16.58
C TYR A 198 3.64 2.59 16.49
N ALA A 199 3.38 1.65 17.39
CA ALA A 199 4.05 0.33 17.38
C ALA A 199 3.79 -0.41 16.06
N ALA A 200 2.53 -0.45 15.61
CA ALA A 200 2.18 -1.08 14.34
C ALA A 200 2.83 -0.39 13.13
N PHE A 201 2.88 0.95 13.13
CA PHE A 201 3.53 1.72 12.08
C PHE A 201 5.05 1.49 12.03
N ILE A 202 5.72 1.46 13.18
CA ILE A 202 7.17 1.20 13.25
C ILE A 202 7.49 -0.22 12.78
N ASN A 203 6.66 -1.21 13.11
CA ASN A 203 6.82 -2.56 12.59
C ASN A 203 6.77 -2.59 11.06
N LEU A 204 5.85 -1.83 10.46
CA LEU A 204 5.81 -1.68 8.99
C LEU A 204 7.10 -1.08 8.45
N LEU A 205 7.60 0.01 9.03
CA LEU A 205 8.84 0.66 8.56
C LEU A 205 10.05 -0.29 8.56
N ASN A 206 10.11 -1.23 9.50
CA ASN A 206 11.20 -2.20 9.60
C ASN A 206 11.22 -3.23 8.47
N ASN A 207 10.13 -3.37 7.71
CA ASN A 207 10.04 -4.30 6.59
C ASN A 207 10.69 -3.78 5.30
N TYR A 208 10.84 -2.46 5.19
CA TYR A 208 11.23 -1.81 3.96
C TYR A 208 12.73 -1.48 3.95
N GLN A 209 13.38 -1.81 2.85
CA GLN A 209 14.77 -1.47 2.60
C GLN A 209 14.84 -0.27 1.65
N ARG A 210 15.84 0.60 1.83
CA ARG A 210 15.96 1.84 1.03
C ARG A 210 16.24 1.61 -0.46
N ALA A 211 16.76 0.45 -0.83
CA ALA A 211 17.23 0.17 -2.20
C ALA A 211 16.07 -0.32 -3.07
N THR A 212 15.73 0.46 -4.11
CA THR A 212 14.69 0.08 -5.10
C THR A 212 15.20 -0.96 -6.11
N GLY A 213 14.29 -1.71 -6.73
CA GLY A 213 14.59 -2.56 -7.87
C GLY A 213 14.99 -3.99 -7.53
N LEU A 214 14.60 -4.46 -6.34
CA LEU A 214 14.46 -5.88 -6.02
C LEU A 214 12.96 -6.10 -5.80
N GLY A 215 12.36 -7.08 -6.48
CA GLY A 215 10.95 -7.42 -6.27
C GLY A 215 10.62 -7.62 -4.78
N GLU A 216 9.61 -6.91 -4.28
CA GLU A 216 9.19 -7.01 -2.89
C GLU A 216 8.33 -8.26 -2.70
N HIS A 217 8.87 -9.28 -2.03
CA HIS A 217 8.10 -10.43 -1.58
C HIS A 217 7.81 -10.31 -0.09
N PHE A 218 6.58 -9.93 0.26
CA PHE A 218 6.15 -9.92 1.65
C PHE A 218 5.90 -11.34 2.17
N SER A 219 6.49 -11.64 3.32
CA SER A 219 6.15 -12.83 4.09
C SER A 219 4.73 -12.73 4.68
N ALA A 220 4.18 -13.87 5.10
CA ALA A 220 2.88 -13.90 5.79
C ALA A 220 2.86 -12.99 7.04
N GLN A 221 3.99 -12.88 7.74
CA GLN A 221 4.12 -11.99 8.89
C GLN A 221 4.00 -10.52 8.47
N GLN A 222 4.68 -10.11 7.39
CA GLN A 222 4.66 -8.73 6.91
C GLN A 222 3.27 -8.33 6.39
N LEU A 223 2.55 -9.27 5.75
CA LEU A 223 1.15 -9.07 5.37
C LEU A 223 0.22 -8.94 6.59
N GLU A 224 0.48 -9.70 7.67
CA GLU A 224 -0.26 -9.53 8.92
C GLU A 224 0.06 -8.19 9.59
N GLU A 225 1.30 -7.71 9.53
CA GLU A 225 1.66 -6.39 10.07
C GLU A 225 0.90 -5.25 9.36
N GLN A 226 0.66 -5.36 8.04
CA GLN A 226 -0.23 -4.44 7.31
C GLN A 226 -1.67 -4.51 7.83
N ALA A 227 -2.18 -5.73 8.05
CA ALA A 227 -3.53 -5.92 8.60
C ALA A 227 -3.66 -5.39 10.03
N VAL A 228 -2.64 -5.59 10.87
CA VAL A 228 -2.57 -5.06 12.25
C VAL A 228 -2.57 -3.54 12.23
N PHE A 229 -1.75 -2.90 11.39
CA PHE A 229 -1.73 -1.44 11.28
C PHE A 229 -3.10 -0.88 10.91
N LEU A 230 -3.73 -1.40 9.84
CA LEU A 230 -5.07 -0.98 9.43
C LEU A 230 -6.10 -1.18 10.56
N ARG A 231 -6.04 -2.31 11.25
CA ARG A 231 -6.93 -2.61 12.38
C ARG A 231 -6.74 -1.63 13.54
N GLU A 232 -5.50 -1.26 13.88
CA GLU A 232 -5.24 -0.31 14.96
C GLU A 232 -5.65 1.11 14.59
N VAL A 233 -5.33 1.60 13.39
CA VAL A 233 -5.71 2.96 12.99
C VAL A 233 -7.22 3.12 12.89
N MET A 234 -7.97 2.10 12.43
CA MET A 234 -9.43 2.16 12.33
C MET A 234 -10.14 2.22 13.70
N LYS A 235 -9.49 1.82 14.80
CA LYS A 235 -10.06 2.00 16.15
C LYS A 235 -10.09 3.46 16.59
N THR A 236 -9.24 4.31 16.01
CA THR A 236 -9.02 5.70 16.42
C THR A 236 -10.18 6.60 16.04
N ALA A 237 -10.35 7.71 16.77
CA ALA A 237 -11.33 8.74 16.41
C ALA A 237 -11.00 9.40 15.06
N VAL A 238 -9.72 9.52 14.71
CA VAL A 238 -9.24 10.08 13.44
C VAL A 238 -9.81 9.32 12.24
N MET A 239 -9.62 7.99 12.21
CA MET A 239 -10.09 7.19 11.07
C MET A 239 -11.62 7.04 11.05
N LYS A 240 -12.27 7.07 12.22
CA LYS A 240 -13.74 7.10 12.31
C LYS A 240 -14.33 8.38 11.75
N GLU A 241 -13.72 9.55 12.02
CA GLU A 241 -14.14 10.82 11.41
C GLU A 241 -13.95 10.79 9.90
N LEU A 242 -12.80 10.30 9.42
CA LEU A 242 -12.54 10.16 7.98
C LEU A 242 -13.56 9.25 7.30
N TYR A 243 -13.75 8.03 7.81
CA TYR A 243 -14.70 7.06 7.25
C TYR A 243 -16.12 7.62 7.29
N GLY A 244 -16.56 8.17 8.43
CA GLY A 244 -17.91 8.74 8.58
C GLY A 244 -18.16 9.87 7.58
N PHE A 245 -17.16 10.73 7.34
CA PHE A 245 -17.24 11.76 6.31
C PHE A 245 -17.34 11.16 4.91
N LEU A 246 -16.45 10.23 4.54
CA LEU A 246 -16.43 9.63 3.20
C LEU A 246 -17.68 8.81 2.91
N HIS A 247 -18.21 8.10 3.90
CA HIS A 247 -19.48 7.39 3.81
C HIS A 247 -20.65 8.38 3.59
N HIS A 248 -20.68 9.50 4.33
CA HIS A 248 -21.70 10.54 4.11
C HIS A 248 -21.60 11.17 2.71
N GLN A 249 -20.40 11.23 2.14
CA GLN A 249 -20.13 11.68 0.77
C GLN A 249 -20.34 10.58 -0.28
N ASN A 250 -20.98 9.46 0.10
CA ASN A 250 -21.25 8.29 -0.75
C ASN A 250 -19.99 7.73 -1.45
N ARG A 251 -18.82 7.83 -0.81
CA ARG A 251 -17.55 7.28 -1.35
C ARG A 251 -17.36 5.81 -1.04
N TYR A 252 -17.90 5.35 0.07
CA TYR A 252 -17.85 3.96 0.51
C TYR A 252 -19.18 3.58 1.12
N SER A 253 -19.65 2.38 0.81
CA SER A 253 -20.90 1.81 1.31
C SER A 253 -20.76 1.16 2.69
N SER A 254 -19.53 0.79 3.07
CA SER A 254 -19.24 0.12 4.35
C SER A 254 -17.81 0.38 4.81
N GLU A 255 -17.56 0.17 6.11
CA GLU A 255 -16.22 0.30 6.70
C GLU A 255 -15.29 -0.79 6.15
N GLN A 256 -15.82 -1.99 5.89
CA GLN A 256 -15.07 -3.07 5.28
C GLN A 256 -14.56 -2.70 3.89
N GLU A 257 -15.42 -2.12 3.05
CA GLU A 257 -15.02 -1.64 1.71
C GLU A 257 -13.93 -0.57 1.81
N PHE A 258 -14.08 0.37 2.76
CA PHE A 258 -13.08 1.41 2.99
C PHE A 258 -11.72 0.84 3.42
N VAL A 259 -11.71 -0.11 4.37
CA VAL A 259 -10.47 -0.74 4.86
C VAL A 259 -9.81 -1.57 3.76
N GLU A 260 -10.60 -2.30 2.97
CA GLU A 260 -10.08 -3.04 1.82
C GLU A 260 -9.48 -2.09 0.77
N ASP A 261 -10.13 -0.96 0.51
CA ASP A 261 -9.58 0.05 -0.40
C ASP A 261 -8.29 0.68 0.13
N LEU A 262 -8.23 1.02 1.42
CA LEU A 262 -7.01 1.52 2.05
C LEU A 262 -5.87 0.50 1.93
N LYS A 263 -6.17 -0.79 2.11
CA LYS A 263 -5.17 -1.85 1.97
C LYS A 263 -4.57 -1.85 0.57
N HIS A 264 -5.40 -1.87 -0.46
CA HIS A 264 -4.92 -1.85 -1.84
C HIS A 264 -4.27 -0.53 -2.22
N MET A 265 -4.85 0.61 -1.82
CA MET A 265 -4.37 1.96 -2.11
C MET A 265 -2.93 2.16 -1.63
N TRP A 266 -2.64 1.74 -0.39
CA TRP A 266 -1.37 2.00 0.28
C TRP A 266 -0.36 0.86 0.18
N PHE A 267 -0.80 -0.39 0.27
CA PHE A 267 0.08 -1.56 0.32
C PHE A 267 0.05 -2.41 -0.96
N GLY A 268 -0.83 -2.08 -1.90
CA GLY A 268 -0.82 -2.71 -3.21
C GLY A 268 0.50 -2.43 -3.95
N LEU A 269 1.15 -3.50 -4.40
CA LEU A 269 2.43 -3.42 -5.09
C LEU A 269 2.27 -2.95 -6.53
N TYR A 270 3.17 -2.07 -6.97
CA TYR A 270 3.27 -1.61 -8.36
C TYR A 270 4.72 -1.34 -8.76
N SER A 271 5.00 -1.39 -10.06
CA SER A 271 6.38 -1.38 -10.59
C SER A 271 6.88 0.01 -10.96
N ARG A 272 7.75 0.62 -10.14
CA ARG A 272 8.43 1.90 -10.44
C ARG A 272 9.67 1.73 -11.32
N GLY A 273 10.19 0.50 -11.43
CA GLY A 273 11.34 0.09 -12.24
C GLY A 273 11.01 -0.85 -13.40
N SER A 274 12.01 -1.60 -13.85
CA SER A 274 11.89 -2.65 -14.88
C SER A 274 11.47 -4.02 -14.33
N GLU A 275 11.47 -4.19 -13.00
CA GLU A 275 11.01 -5.39 -12.32
C GLU A 275 9.54 -5.25 -11.88
N GLU A 276 8.81 -6.37 -11.83
CA GLU A 276 7.40 -6.38 -11.46
C GLU A 276 7.20 -6.27 -9.94
N GLY A 277 6.49 -5.25 -9.46
CA GLY A 277 6.03 -5.13 -8.07
C GLY A 277 7.12 -4.75 -7.05
N ASP A 278 7.90 -3.71 -7.32
CA ASP A 278 9.04 -3.28 -6.48
C ASP A 278 8.73 -2.12 -5.52
N SER A 279 7.47 -1.66 -5.43
CA SER A 279 7.13 -0.50 -4.60
C SER A 279 5.67 -0.46 -4.16
N SER A 280 5.41 0.21 -3.04
CA SER A 280 4.06 0.54 -2.55
C SER A 280 3.92 2.03 -2.19
N GLY A 281 2.66 2.49 -2.04
CA GLY A 281 2.39 3.86 -1.59
C GLY A 281 2.91 4.12 -0.18
N PHE A 282 2.78 3.13 0.71
CA PHE A 282 3.29 3.21 2.07
C PHE A 282 4.82 3.33 2.10
N GLU A 283 5.51 2.43 1.41
CA GLU A 283 6.97 2.46 1.30
C GLU A 283 7.45 3.82 0.81
N HIS A 284 6.91 4.27 -0.32
CA HIS A 284 7.35 5.51 -0.93
C HIS A 284 7.13 6.70 0.01
N VAL A 285 5.91 6.88 0.52
CA VAL A 285 5.57 8.07 1.32
C VAL A 285 6.26 8.06 2.68
N PHE A 286 6.14 6.96 3.42
CA PHE A 286 6.53 6.89 4.83
C PHE A 286 7.95 6.35 5.05
N SER A 287 8.35 5.29 4.35
CA SER A 287 9.69 4.69 4.53
C SER A 287 10.77 5.47 3.78
N GLY A 288 10.48 5.85 2.53
CA GLY A 288 11.43 6.46 1.61
C GLY A 288 12.24 5.44 0.81
N GLU A 289 12.65 5.86 -0.39
CA GLU A 289 13.37 5.04 -1.36
C GLU A 289 14.54 5.83 -1.95
N VAL A 290 15.61 5.15 -2.35
CA VAL A 290 16.70 5.77 -3.13
C VAL A 290 16.58 5.37 -4.59
N LYS A 291 16.28 6.34 -5.45
CA LYS A 291 16.17 6.15 -6.90
C LYS A 291 17.18 7.02 -7.64
N LYS A 292 18.04 6.39 -8.46
CA LYS A 292 19.09 7.07 -9.25
C LYS A 292 19.98 7.98 -8.40
N GLY A 293 20.35 7.52 -7.21
CA GLY A 293 21.22 8.26 -6.27
C GLY A 293 20.55 9.45 -5.59
N LYS A 294 19.21 9.53 -5.58
CA LYS A 294 18.45 10.56 -4.88
C LYS A 294 17.42 9.93 -3.97
N VAL A 295 17.20 10.54 -2.81
CA VAL A 295 16.11 10.15 -1.91
C VAL A 295 14.77 10.62 -2.51
N THR A 296 13.86 9.68 -2.70
CA THR A 296 12.50 9.92 -3.16
C THR A 296 11.52 9.46 -2.09
N GLY A 297 10.43 10.21 -1.87
CA GLY A 297 9.57 9.93 -0.73
C GLY A 297 10.21 10.36 0.61
N PHE A 298 10.07 9.57 1.67
CA PHE A 298 10.62 9.88 3.01
C PHE A 298 10.04 11.20 3.57
N HIS A 299 8.74 11.17 3.91
CA HIS A 299 7.99 12.35 4.38
C HIS A 299 7.44 12.20 5.81
N ASN A 300 8.07 11.35 6.64
CA ASN A 300 7.57 11.01 7.96
C ASN A 300 8.58 11.25 9.09
N TRP A 301 8.15 11.92 10.16
CA TRP A 301 9.03 12.30 11.27
C TRP A 301 9.49 11.11 12.12
N ILE A 302 8.67 10.06 12.27
CA ILE A 302 9.05 8.87 13.05
C ILE A 302 10.20 8.17 12.34
N ARG A 303 10.08 7.98 11.01
CA ARG A 303 11.15 7.44 10.18
C ARG A 303 12.40 8.31 10.24
N PHE A 304 12.24 9.63 10.16
CA PHE A 304 13.36 10.58 10.26
C PHE A 304 14.09 10.44 11.59
N TYR A 305 13.36 10.52 12.70
CA TYR A 305 13.90 10.42 14.04
C TYR A 305 14.66 9.10 14.27
N LEU A 306 14.05 7.97 13.91
CA LEU A 306 14.69 6.66 14.10
C LEU A 306 15.99 6.53 13.29
N GLN A 307 16.01 7.06 12.06
CA GLN A 307 17.20 7.00 11.20
C GLN A 307 18.28 8.02 11.62
N GLU A 308 17.89 9.21 12.11
CA GLU A 308 18.83 10.18 12.67
C GLU A 308 19.50 9.64 13.94
N LYS A 309 18.71 8.99 14.81
CA LYS A 309 19.21 8.30 16.01
C LYS A 309 20.20 7.18 15.69
N GLU A 310 20.04 6.52 14.55
CA GLU A 310 20.99 5.49 14.04
C GLU A 310 22.21 6.10 13.34
N GLY A 311 22.28 7.42 13.18
CA GLY A 311 23.34 8.12 12.44
C GLY A 311 23.27 7.94 10.92
N LEU A 312 22.11 7.52 10.41
CA LEU A 312 21.86 7.31 8.98
C LEU A 312 21.25 8.56 8.33
N VAL A 313 20.55 9.39 9.08
CA VAL A 313 20.06 10.69 8.60
C VAL A 313 20.89 11.81 9.23
N ASP A 314 21.27 12.77 8.39
CA ASP A 314 21.99 13.98 8.76
C ASP A 314 21.19 15.20 8.29
N TYR A 315 20.75 16.03 9.22
CA TYR A 315 19.88 17.18 8.98
C TYR A 315 20.70 18.40 8.55
N TYR A 316 20.45 18.94 7.36
CA TYR A 316 21.30 20.02 6.81
C TYR A 316 20.75 21.41 7.06
N SER A 317 19.43 21.59 6.94
CA SER A 317 18.74 22.87 7.08
C SER A 317 17.22 22.72 6.94
N HIS A 318 16.47 23.79 7.20
CA HIS A 318 15.07 23.89 6.78
C HIS A 318 14.81 25.16 5.95
N ILE A 319 13.78 25.11 5.11
CA ILE A 319 13.30 26.26 4.32
C ILE A 319 11.93 26.75 4.77
N TYR A 320 11.20 25.91 5.50
CA TYR A 320 9.88 26.20 6.03
C TYR A 320 9.74 25.59 7.42
N ASP A 321 9.16 26.40 8.31
CA ASP A 321 8.76 26.07 9.66
C ASP A 321 7.34 26.60 9.84
N GLY A 322 6.44 25.74 10.31
CA GLY A 322 5.02 26.00 10.33
C GLY A 322 4.64 27.06 11.37
N PRO A 323 3.42 27.63 11.28
CA PRO A 323 2.96 28.61 12.26
C PRO A 323 2.42 27.99 13.57
N TRP A 324 2.47 26.66 13.73
CA TRP A 324 1.89 25.98 14.88
C TRP A 324 2.82 26.07 16.09
N ASP A 325 2.26 26.35 17.26
CA ASP A 325 3.01 26.46 18.52
C ASP A 325 3.18 25.12 19.25
N SER A 326 2.63 24.05 18.66
CA SER A 326 2.57 22.67 19.15
C SER A 326 2.34 21.72 17.97
N TYR A 327 2.24 20.41 18.24
CA TYR A 327 2.14 19.39 17.20
C TYR A 327 0.68 19.01 16.83
N PRO A 328 0.45 18.47 15.62
CA PRO A 328 1.42 18.40 14.50
C PRO A 328 1.83 19.76 13.94
N ASP A 329 3.11 19.90 13.70
CA ASP A 329 3.74 21.03 12.98
C ASP A 329 4.22 20.55 11.59
N VAL A 330 4.72 21.44 10.73
CA VAL A 330 5.24 21.09 9.40
C VAL A 330 6.61 21.71 9.20
N LEU A 331 7.60 20.86 8.96
CA LEU A 331 8.94 21.28 8.54
C LEU A 331 9.20 20.88 7.10
N ALA A 332 9.89 21.74 6.35
CA ALA A 332 10.49 21.38 5.06
C ALA A 332 12.00 21.44 5.16
N MET A 333 12.62 20.27 5.07
CA MET A 333 13.99 20.03 5.50
C MET A 333 14.86 19.56 4.34
N GLN A 334 16.13 19.89 4.42
CA GLN A 334 17.21 19.23 3.71
C GLN A 334 17.87 18.22 4.61
N PHE A 335 18.20 17.08 4.04
CA PHE A 335 18.94 16.07 4.77
C PHE A 335 19.68 15.15 3.83
N ASN A 336 20.73 14.54 4.36
CA ASN A 336 21.37 13.38 3.78
C ASN A 336 20.81 12.13 4.46
N TRP A 337 20.53 11.08 3.69
CA TRP A 337 20.18 9.76 4.20
C TRP A 337 21.15 8.74 3.63
N ASP A 338 22.06 8.26 4.48
CA ASP A 338 23.09 7.28 4.15
C ASP A 338 23.88 7.61 2.88
N GLY A 339 24.40 8.82 2.81
CA GLY A 339 25.15 9.34 1.66
C GLY A 339 24.28 9.88 0.52
N TYR A 340 22.96 9.75 0.57
CA TYR A 340 22.06 10.25 -0.47
C TYR A 340 21.37 11.55 -0.06
N TYR A 341 21.56 12.61 -0.84
CA TYR A 341 20.99 13.91 -0.56
C TYR A 341 19.50 14.00 -0.95
N LYS A 342 18.69 14.63 -0.08
CA LYS A 342 17.33 15.08 -0.37
C LYS A 342 17.28 16.60 -0.32
N GLU A 343 17.00 17.20 -1.48
CA GLU A 343 16.98 18.67 -1.64
C GLU A 343 15.88 19.36 -0.85
N VAL A 344 14.65 18.81 -0.85
CA VAL A 344 13.58 19.26 0.05
C VAL A 344 12.67 18.08 0.35
N GLY A 345 12.47 17.80 1.63
CA GLY A 345 11.44 16.91 2.16
C GLY A 345 10.59 17.61 3.19
N SER A 346 9.31 17.78 2.89
CA SER A 346 8.33 18.23 3.88
C SER A 346 7.78 17.06 4.67
N ALA A 347 7.61 17.23 5.96
CA ALA A 347 7.03 16.24 6.85
C ALA A 347 6.17 16.94 7.90
N PHE A 348 5.09 16.27 8.33
CA PHE A 348 4.49 16.62 9.61
C PHE A 348 5.43 16.19 10.73
N ILE A 349 5.56 17.01 11.77
CA ILE A 349 6.31 16.68 12.98
C ILE A 349 5.33 16.45 14.13
N GLY A 350 5.47 15.32 14.83
CA GLY A 350 4.69 15.01 16.03
C GLY A 350 3.25 14.56 15.80
N SER A 351 2.80 14.43 14.55
CA SER A 351 1.55 13.74 14.18
C SER A 351 1.54 12.28 14.63
N SER A 352 0.35 11.73 14.84
CA SER A 352 0.17 10.27 14.91
C SER A 352 0.19 9.62 13.52
N PRO A 353 0.55 8.33 13.40
CA PRO A 353 0.52 7.62 12.12
C PRO A 353 -0.85 7.68 11.44
N GLU A 354 -1.94 7.50 12.20
CA GLU A 354 -3.31 7.56 11.70
C GLU A 354 -3.70 8.95 11.18
N PHE A 355 -3.14 10.03 11.73
CA PHE A 355 -3.43 11.39 11.28
C PHE A 355 -2.87 11.65 9.89
N GLU A 356 -1.59 11.34 9.66
CA GLU A 356 -0.97 11.49 8.33
C GLU A 356 -1.65 10.57 7.31
N PHE A 357 -1.85 9.30 7.69
CA PHE A 357 -2.52 8.31 6.85
C PHE A 357 -3.94 8.76 6.46
N ALA A 358 -4.70 9.34 7.40
CA ALA A 358 -6.03 9.86 7.15
C ALA A 358 -6.03 11.05 6.19
N LEU A 359 -5.20 12.07 6.41
CA LEU A 359 -5.18 13.27 5.57
C LEU A 359 -4.69 12.96 4.15
N TYR A 360 -3.68 12.11 4.01
CA TYR A 360 -3.21 11.68 2.69
C TYR A 360 -4.27 10.85 1.95
N SER A 361 -4.96 9.93 2.63
CA SER A 361 -6.06 9.16 2.04
C SER A 361 -7.23 10.06 1.62
N LEU A 362 -7.66 10.99 2.50
CA LEU A 362 -8.69 11.98 2.20
C LEU A 362 -8.36 12.76 0.93
N CYS A 363 -7.14 13.30 0.84
CA CYS A 363 -6.72 14.10 -0.29
C CYS A 363 -6.55 13.29 -1.57
N PHE A 364 -6.11 12.04 -1.47
CA PHE A 364 -6.04 11.14 -2.63
C PHE A 364 -7.43 10.82 -3.18
N ILE A 365 -8.39 10.51 -2.30
CA ILE A 365 -9.78 10.19 -2.67
C ILE A 365 -10.50 11.44 -3.23
N ALA A 366 -10.33 12.59 -2.58
CA ALA A 366 -11.07 13.80 -2.95
C ALA A 366 -10.42 14.58 -4.11
N ARG A 367 -9.10 14.50 -4.29
CA ARG A 367 -8.30 15.29 -5.24
C ARG A 367 -7.14 14.47 -5.83
N PRO A 368 -7.42 13.33 -6.49
CA PRO A 368 -6.36 12.47 -7.03
C PRO A 368 -5.46 13.24 -8.01
N GLY A 369 -4.15 13.24 -7.75
CA GLY A 369 -3.16 13.93 -8.59
C GLY A 369 -3.16 15.45 -8.49
N LYS A 370 -4.01 16.06 -7.65
CA LYS A 370 -4.17 17.51 -7.52
C LYS A 370 -3.85 17.98 -6.10
N THR A 371 -3.47 19.23 -5.98
CA THR A 371 -3.28 19.85 -4.67
C THR A 371 -4.60 19.94 -3.91
N CYS A 372 -4.60 19.40 -2.71
CA CYS A 372 -5.71 19.32 -1.77
C CYS A 372 -5.52 20.38 -0.69
N GLN A 373 -6.42 21.36 -0.64
CA GLN A 373 -6.35 22.48 0.30
C GLN A 373 -7.15 22.13 1.56
N LEU A 374 -6.46 22.14 2.70
CA LEU A 374 -6.94 21.77 4.03
C LEU A 374 -6.78 22.94 5.00
N SER A 375 -7.23 22.72 6.24
CA SER A 375 -7.01 23.62 7.36
C SER A 375 -6.56 22.80 8.57
N LEU A 376 -5.58 23.30 9.30
CA LEU A 376 -5.02 22.64 10.47
C LEU A 376 -4.89 23.66 11.59
N GLY A 377 -5.69 23.54 12.66
CA GLY A 377 -5.66 24.47 13.78
C GLY A 377 -5.93 25.92 13.39
N GLY A 378 -6.73 26.14 12.35
CA GLY A 378 -7.04 27.46 11.79
C GLY A 378 -6.06 27.98 10.72
N TYR A 379 -4.94 27.29 10.50
CA TYR A 379 -3.95 27.67 9.48
C TYR A 379 -4.18 26.92 8.16
N PRO A 380 -4.01 27.58 7.00
CA PRO A 380 -4.11 26.90 5.71
C PRO A 380 -2.99 25.89 5.55
N LEU A 381 -3.32 24.73 5.00
CA LEU A 381 -2.40 23.65 4.71
C LEU A 381 -2.71 23.11 3.31
N ALA A 382 -1.70 22.67 2.57
CA ALA A 382 -1.91 21.98 1.30
C ALA A 382 -1.20 20.64 1.29
N ILE A 383 -1.84 19.63 0.71
CA ILE A 383 -1.25 18.30 0.50
C ILE A 383 -1.28 18.02 -1.01
N GLN A 384 -0.16 17.55 -1.55
CA GLN A 384 -0.10 17.05 -2.91
C GLN A 384 -0.08 15.53 -2.87
N THR A 385 -0.97 14.89 -3.62
CA THR A 385 -0.92 13.44 -3.86
C THR A 385 -0.68 13.18 -5.35
N TYR A 386 -0.06 12.05 -5.67
CA TYR A 386 0.07 11.58 -7.05
C TYR A 386 -0.47 10.16 -7.16
N THR A 387 -1.10 9.87 -8.29
CA THR A 387 -1.65 8.55 -8.61
C THR A 387 -0.63 7.73 -9.39
N TRP A 388 -0.54 6.44 -9.08
CA TRP A 388 0.03 5.49 -10.02
C TRP A 388 -1.02 5.12 -11.08
N ASP A 389 -0.70 5.33 -12.36
CA ASP A 389 -1.65 5.21 -13.46
C ASP A 389 -1.32 4.10 -14.47
N LYS A 390 -0.19 3.40 -14.30
CA LYS A 390 0.21 2.32 -15.20
C LYS A 390 -0.53 1.00 -14.94
N THR A 391 -0.95 0.79 -13.70
CA THR A 391 -1.70 -0.38 -13.26
C THR A 391 -2.82 0.06 -12.33
N THR A 392 -3.86 -0.76 -12.24
CA THR A 392 -5.03 -0.53 -11.39
C THR A 392 -5.31 -1.76 -10.52
N TYR A 393 -6.18 -1.61 -9.53
CA TYR A 393 -6.73 -2.72 -8.76
C TYR A 393 -8.26 -2.67 -8.71
N GLY A 394 -8.88 -3.83 -8.48
CA GLY A 394 -10.33 -3.98 -8.45
C GLY A 394 -10.98 -3.35 -9.67
N ASN A 395 -11.99 -2.51 -9.43
CA ASN A 395 -12.76 -1.84 -10.46
C ASN A 395 -12.05 -0.58 -11.02
N GLY A 396 -10.80 -0.73 -11.49
CA GLY A 396 -10.03 0.37 -12.08
C GLY A 396 -9.54 1.44 -11.10
N ARG A 397 -9.49 1.13 -9.80
CA ARG A 397 -8.96 2.05 -8.77
C ARG A 397 -7.44 2.16 -8.90
N LYS A 398 -6.90 3.31 -8.48
CA LYS A 398 -5.48 3.66 -8.63
C LYS A 398 -4.78 3.63 -7.28
N TYR A 399 -3.51 3.25 -7.29
CA TYR A 399 -2.65 3.29 -6.11
C TYR A 399 -2.18 4.71 -5.81
N ILE A 400 -1.91 5.00 -4.54
CA ILE A 400 -1.22 6.24 -4.19
C ILE A 400 0.26 6.08 -4.52
N ALA A 401 0.78 6.94 -5.39
CA ALA A 401 2.18 6.95 -5.73
C ALA A 401 2.97 7.76 -4.71
N THR A 402 2.52 8.95 -4.37
CA THR A 402 3.20 9.76 -3.35
C THR A 402 2.20 10.71 -2.72
N ALA A 403 2.53 11.17 -1.52
CA ALA A 403 1.78 12.15 -0.76
C ALA A 403 2.77 12.92 0.11
N TYR A 404 2.65 14.24 0.11
CA TYR A 404 3.44 15.09 1.00
C TYR A 404 2.73 16.44 1.21
N VAL A 405 3.06 17.08 2.33
CA VAL A 405 2.59 18.42 2.64
C VAL A 405 3.31 19.42 1.75
N VAL A 406 2.58 20.34 1.11
CA VAL A 406 3.19 21.38 0.27
C VAL A 406 3.71 22.50 1.15
N SER A 407 5.03 22.61 1.24
CA SER A 407 5.73 23.72 1.88
C SER A 407 6.09 24.79 0.85
N SER A 408 5.10 25.57 0.39
CA SER A 408 5.39 26.78 -0.39
C SER A 408 4.89 28.01 0.34
N THR A 409 5.76 29.00 0.48
CA THR A 409 5.44 30.38 0.87
C THR A 409 4.76 31.18 -0.25
N ARG A 410 3.96 30.54 -1.10
CA ARG A 410 3.28 31.20 -2.23
C ARG A 410 1.84 31.54 -1.92
#